data_AF-A0A4Q4M6F7-F1
#
_entry.id   AF-A0A4Q4M6F7-F1
#
_cell.length_a   1.000
_cell.length_b   1.000
_cell.length_c   1.000
_cell.angle_alpha   90.00
_cell.angle_beta   90.00
_cell.angle_gamma   90.00
#
_symmetry.space_group_name_H-M   'P 1'
#
loop_
_entity.id
_entity.type
_entity.pdbx_description
1 polymer ?
#
loop_
_entity_poly.entity_id
_entity_poly.type
_entity_poly.pdbx_seq_one_letter_code
_entity_poly.pdbx_strand_id
1 'polypeptide(L)'
;MSRASLPPITITNVLPPHSGQSPSTTSTSSVPSSMERASRRMSLDIPGPRDLAVVAYSQWQQSNVADEAQKTEYQKACDITLLEMLDLEQLHEDQDYDFFIQNGVKRGVARRYVRDIGRWAELHKSTCNREQES
;
A
#
# COMPACT_ATOMS: atom_id res chain seq x y z
N MET A 1 -52.97 -8.62 23.91
CA MET A 1 -51.54 -8.59 24.26
C MET A 1 -51.07 -7.15 24.11
N SER A 2 -50.85 -6.47 25.24
CA SER A 2 -50.68 -5.02 25.32
C SER A 2 -49.28 -4.59 24.87
N ARG A 3 -49.17 -3.65 23.93
CA ARG A 3 -47.91 -3.00 23.53
C ARG A 3 -47.40 -2.17 24.71
N ALA A 4 -46.17 -2.43 25.15
CA ALA A 4 -45.47 -1.57 26.09
C ALA A 4 -45.16 -0.23 25.41
N SER A 5 -45.74 0.85 25.94
CA SER A 5 -45.43 2.22 25.55
C SER A 5 -44.18 2.66 26.29
N LEU A 6 -43.06 2.82 25.58
CA LEU A 6 -41.83 3.35 26.18
C LEU A 6 -41.85 4.88 26.13
N PRO A 7 -41.37 5.56 27.19
CA PRO A 7 -41.30 7.01 27.20
C PRO A 7 -40.24 7.54 26.22
N PRO A 8 -40.37 8.80 25.76
CA PRO A 8 -39.43 9.41 24.82
C PRO A 8 -38.04 9.57 25.44
N ILE A 9 -36.99 9.29 24.65
CA ILE A 9 -35.59 9.50 25.04
C ILE A 9 -35.12 10.83 24.48
N THR A 10 -34.60 11.70 25.35
CA THR A 10 -34.00 12.99 24.98
C THR A 10 -32.48 12.86 24.96
N ILE A 11 -31.86 13.02 23.79
CA ILE A 11 -30.40 13.04 23.62
C ILE A 11 -29.95 14.50 23.57
N THR A 12 -29.19 14.93 24.58
CA THR A 12 -28.59 16.28 24.64
C THR A 12 -27.14 16.19 24.15
N ASN A 13 -26.84 16.82 23.02
CA ASN A 13 -25.47 16.95 22.54
C ASN A 13 -24.81 18.16 23.22
N VAL A 14 -23.78 17.93 24.02
CA VAL A 14 -23.00 19.01 24.65
C VAL A 14 -21.70 19.23 23.88
N LEU A 15 -21.47 20.46 23.42
CA LEU A 15 -20.24 20.86 22.75
C LEU A 15 -19.21 21.32 23.81
N PRO A 16 -17.95 20.87 23.78
CA PRO A 16 -16.92 21.36 24.69
C PRO A 16 -16.66 22.88 24.52
N PRO A 17 -16.34 23.61 25.59
CA PRO A 17 -15.99 25.02 25.49
C PRO A 17 -14.70 25.19 24.70
N HIS A 18 -14.79 25.92 23.58
CA HIS A 18 -13.64 26.45 22.85
C HIS A 18 -12.99 27.54 23.72
N SER A 19 -11.78 27.28 24.22
CA SER A 19 -11.00 28.29 24.91
C SER A 19 -10.48 29.30 23.90
N GLY A 20 -10.96 30.54 24.01
CA GLY A 20 -10.54 31.65 23.17
C GLY A 20 -9.18 32.24 23.59
N GLN A 21 -8.31 32.36 22.58
CA GLN A 21 -7.37 33.46 22.27
C GLN A 21 -6.30 33.93 23.27
N SER A 22 -5.05 33.98 22.78
CA SER A 22 -4.34 35.27 22.64
C SER A 22 -3.23 35.23 21.58
N PRO A 23 -3.00 36.33 20.84
CA PRO A 23 -1.95 36.45 19.85
C PRO A 23 -0.67 37.01 20.48
N SER A 24 0.50 36.46 20.16
CA SER A 24 1.77 37.19 20.22
C SER A 24 2.85 36.47 19.42
N THR A 25 3.46 37.27 18.56
CA THR A 25 4.55 36.99 17.63
C THR A 25 5.79 36.38 18.31
N THR A 26 6.29 35.26 17.81
CA THR A 26 7.73 34.99 17.80
C THR A 26 8.11 33.94 16.77
N SER A 27 9.08 34.31 15.95
CA SER A 27 9.89 33.59 14.97
C SER A 27 9.81 32.05 14.98
N THR A 28 9.34 31.47 13.89
CA THR A 28 9.52 30.03 13.62
C THR A 28 10.21 29.88 12.28
N SER A 29 11.51 29.58 12.34
CA SER A 29 12.24 28.85 11.30
C SER A 29 11.31 27.79 10.73
N SER A 30 11.04 27.85 9.42
CA SER A 30 10.21 26.90 8.69
C SER A 30 10.87 25.52 8.69
N VAL A 31 10.72 24.79 9.79
CA VAL A 31 10.81 23.33 9.78
C VAL A 31 9.54 22.85 9.06
N PRO A 32 9.66 22.15 7.91
CA PRO A 32 8.47 21.60 7.27
C PRO A 32 7.78 20.67 8.26
N SER A 33 6.49 20.92 8.47
CA SER A 33 5.61 20.11 9.31
C SER A 33 5.77 18.64 8.90
N SER A 34 5.84 17.75 9.88
CA SER A 34 5.89 16.29 9.68
C SER A 34 4.77 15.77 8.76
N MET A 35 3.70 16.55 8.59
CA MET A 35 2.59 16.29 7.67
C MET A 35 3.00 16.34 6.19
N GLU A 36 4.02 17.11 5.81
CA GLU A 36 4.55 17.12 4.43
C GLU A 36 5.49 15.93 4.15
N ARG A 37 6.15 15.35 5.16
CA ARG A 37 6.87 14.08 4.98
C ARG A 37 5.93 12.90 4.80
N ALA A 38 4.73 12.96 5.39
CA ALA A 38 3.69 11.95 5.17
C ALA A 38 3.16 11.96 3.73
N SER A 39 3.31 13.07 3.01
CA SER A 39 2.84 13.25 1.63
C SER A 39 3.72 12.60 0.55
N ARG A 40 4.80 11.87 0.92
CA ARG A 40 5.74 11.25 -0.04
C ARG A 40 5.95 9.75 0.12
N ARG A 41 5.10 9.05 0.86
CA ARG A 41 4.88 7.62 0.61
C ARG A 41 3.89 7.55 -0.55
N MET A 42 4.42 7.58 -1.78
CA MET A 42 3.60 7.53 -2.99
C MET A 42 2.81 6.22 -2.96
N SER A 43 1.51 6.29 -2.67
CA SER A 43 0.62 5.13 -2.85
C SER A 43 0.71 4.73 -4.32
N LEU A 44 0.83 3.43 -4.55
CA LEU A 44 0.95 2.93 -5.91
C LEU A 44 -0.42 2.80 -6.57
N ASP A 45 -1.53 3.04 -5.86
CA ASP A 45 -2.94 2.95 -6.30
C ASP A 45 -3.16 1.82 -7.31
N ILE A 46 -2.69 0.63 -6.96
CA ILE A 46 -2.73 -0.53 -7.86
C ILE A 46 -4.20 -0.96 -7.98
N PRO A 47 -4.76 -1.03 -9.20
CA PRO A 47 -6.15 -1.43 -9.38
C PRO A 47 -6.37 -2.91 -9.05
N GLY A 48 -7.56 -3.22 -8.52
CA GLY A 48 -8.01 -4.59 -8.24
C GLY A 48 -7.60 -5.15 -6.87
N PRO A 49 -7.92 -6.44 -6.60
CA PRO A 49 -7.55 -7.10 -5.34
C PRO A 49 -6.02 -7.25 -5.17
N ARG A 50 -5.54 -7.03 -3.95
CA ARG A 50 -4.10 -6.97 -3.63
C ARG A 50 -3.37 -8.30 -3.84
N ASP A 51 -4.00 -9.40 -3.44
CA ASP A 51 -3.50 -10.76 -3.64
C ASP A 51 -3.37 -11.11 -5.12
N LEU A 52 -4.38 -10.76 -5.92
CA LEU A 52 -4.34 -10.95 -7.38
C LEU A 52 -3.28 -10.05 -8.04
N ALA A 53 -3.07 -8.84 -7.53
CA ALA A 53 -2.00 -7.96 -8.01
C ALA A 53 -0.61 -8.58 -7.79
N VAL A 54 -0.36 -9.23 -6.64
CA VAL A 54 0.91 -9.96 -6.38
C VAL A 54 1.13 -11.07 -7.40
N VAL A 55 0.07 -11.83 -7.74
CA VAL A 55 0.15 -12.90 -8.75
C VAL A 55 0.43 -12.31 -10.14
N ALA A 56 -0.31 -11.30 -10.56
CA ALA A 56 -0.14 -10.66 -11.87
C ALA A 56 1.25 -10.01 -12.02
N TYR A 57 1.74 -9.36 -10.98
CA TYR A 57 3.09 -8.81 -10.94
C TYR A 57 4.16 -9.91 -11.09
N SER A 58 3.99 -11.02 -10.38
CA SER A 58 4.94 -12.14 -10.43
C SER A 58 4.96 -12.80 -11.79
N GLN A 59 3.80 -12.92 -12.46
CA GLN A 59 3.72 -13.37 -13.85
C GLN A 59 4.41 -12.39 -14.81
N TRP A 60 4.25 -11.08 -14.60
CA TRP A 60 4.97 -10.07 -15.36
C TRP A 60 6.49 -10.17 -15.14
N GLN A 61 6.97 -10.39 -13.92
CA GLN A 61 8.41 -10.61 -13.68
C GLN A 61 8.93 -11.84 -14.43
N GLN A 62 8.18 -12.94 -14.42
CA GLN A 62 8.53 -14.17 -15.13
C GLN A 62 8.54 -14.00 -16.65
N SER A 63 7.69 -13.15 -17.23
CA SER A 63 7.69 -12.89 -18.67
C SER A 63 8.89 -12.06 -19.14
N ASN A 64 9.56 -11.35 -18.23
CA ASN A 64 10.78 -10.59 -18.52
C ASN A 64 12.06 -11.43 -18.49
N VAL A 65 11.97 -12.75 -18.22
CA VAL A 65 13.13 -13.65 -18.16
C VAL A 65 12.91 -14.93 -18.98
N ALA A 66 13.97 -15.43 -19.61
CA ALA A 66 13.91 -16.66 -20.41
C ALA A 66 14.30 -17.91 -19.62
N ASP A 67 15.11 -17.75 -18.57
CA ASP A 67 15.63 -18.86 -17.77
C ASP A 67 14.60 -19.40 -16.77
N GLU A 68 14.32 -20.70 -16.83
CA GLU A 68 13.29 -21.35 -15.99
C GLU A 68 13.67 -21.40 -14.51
N ALA A 69 14.98 -21.47 -14.19
CA ALA A 69 15.41 -21.40 -12.80
C ALA A 69 15.14 -19.99 -12.24
N GLN A 70 15.39 -18.94 -13.01
CA GLN A 70 15.06 -17.58 -12.62
C GLN A 70 13.55 -17.34 -12.47
N LYS A 71 12.72 -17.91 -13.35
CA LYS A 71 11.25 -17.88 -13.18
C LYS A 71 10.81 -18.54 -11.89
N THR A 72 11.39 -19.70 -11.58
CA THR A 72 11.11 -20.42 -10.32
C THR A 72 11.44 -19.55 -9.10
N GLU A 73 12.52 -18.78 -9.15
CA GLU A 73 12.86 -17.85 -8.06
C GLU A 73 11.84 -16.71 -7.91
N TYR A 74 11.26 -16.20 -9.02
CA TYR A 74 10.16 -15.24 -8.95
C TYR A 74 8.88 -15.85 -8.40
N GLN A 75 8.59 -17.11 -8.75
CA GLN A 75 7.45 -17.83 -8.17
C GLN A 75 7.60 -17.98 -6.66
N LYS A 76 8.80 -18.33 -6.17
CA LYS A 76 9.07 -18.37 -4.72
C LYS A 76 8.79 -17.03 -4.04
N ALA A 77 9.24 -15.92 -4.63
CA ALA A 77 8.98 -14.58 -4.08
C ALA A 77 7.48 -14.27 -4.01
N CYS A 78 6.71 -14.70 -5.02
CA CYS A 78 5.24 -14.62 -5.02
C CYS A 78 4.64 -15.40 -3.84
N ASP A 79 5.03 -16.67 -3.71
CA ASP A 79 4.48 -17.58 -2.70
C ASP A 79 4.79 -17.06 -1.29
N ILE A 80 6.02 -16.58 -1.04
CA ILE A 80 6.43 -15.97 0.24
C ILE A 80 5.60 -14.73 0.54
N THR A 81 5.40 -13.86 -0.44
CA THR A 81 4.61 -12.62 -0.27
C THR A 81 3.18 -12.93 0.16
N LEU A 82 2.54 -13.89 -0.53
CA LEU A 82 1.18 -14.31 -0.20
C LEU A 82 1.09 -15.06 1.14
N LEU A 83 2.09 -15.88 1.46
CA LEU A 83 2.17 -16.63 2.72
C LEU A 83 2.23 -15.69 3.94
N GLU A 84 3.04 -14.63 3.85
CA GLU A 84 3.15 -13.61 4.90
C GLU A 84 2.03 -12.56 4.84
N MET A 85 1.04 -12.73 3.96
CA MET A 85 -0.08 -11.80 3.75
C MET A 85 0.36 -10.36 3.45
N LEU A 86 1.47 -10.21 2.72
CA LEU A 86 1.98 -8.92 2.25
C LEU A 86 1.38 -8.55 0.91
N ASP A 87 1.28 -7.25 0.65
CA ASP A 87 0.91 -6.70 -0.66
C ASP A 87 2.05 -5.90 -1.30
N LEU A 88 1.90 -5.59 -2.60
CA LEU A 88 2.93 -4.89 -3.36
C LEU A 88 3.18 -3.46 -2.87
N GLU A 89 2.20 -2.79 -2.26
CA GLU A 89 2.39 -1.45 -1.73
C GLU A 89 3.27 -1.49 -0.47
N GLN A 90 3.03 -2.45 0.42
CA GLN A 90 3.87 -2.70 1.59
C GLN A 90 5.32 -3.04 1.19
N LEU A 91 5.49 -3.98 0.25
CA LEU A 91 6.83 -4.34 -0.24
C LEU A 91 7.56 -3.15 -0.86
N HIS A 92 6.83 -2.31 -1.61
CA HIS A 92 7.40 -1.10 -2.20
C HIS A 92 7.74 -0.04 -1.15
N GLU A 93 6.97 0.07 -0.08
CA GLU A 93 7.24 0.99 1.02
C GLU A 93 8.48 0.57 1.82
N ASP A 94 8.56 -0.72 2.18
CA ASP A 94 9.61 -1.24 3.06
C ASP A 94 10.97 -1.34 2.37
N GLN A 95 10.97 -1.57 1.04
CA GLN A 95 12.18 -1.81 0.24
C GLN A 95 13.08 -2.93 0.79
N ASP A 96 12.53 -3.84 1.60
CA ASP A 96 13.27 -4.94 2.23
C ASP A 96 13.40 -6.14 1.29
N TYR A 97 14.46 -6.13 0.48
CA TYR A 97 14.81 -7.30 -0.34
C TYR A 97 15.57 -8.38 0.45
N ASP A 98 16.12 -8.07 1.63
CA ASP A 98 16.85 -9.05 2.42
C ASP A 98 15.89 -10.07 3.07
N PHE A 99 14.64 -9.67 3.34
CA PHE A 99 13.54 -10.57 3.69
C PHE A 99 13.41 -11.76 2.73
N PHE A 100 13.39 -11.53 1.42
CA PHE A 100 13.30 -12.60 0.43
C PHE A 100 14.55 -13.48 0.38
N ILE A 101 15.73 -12.88 0.57
CA ILE A 101 17.00 -13.61 0.59
C ILE A 101 17.04 -14.58 1.78
N GLN A 102 16.62 -14.11 2.95
CA GLN A 102 16.52 -14.93 4.15
C GLN A 102 15.51 -16.08 3.99
N ASN A 103 14.46 -15.87 3.19
CA ASN A 103 13.49 -16.89 2.81
C ASN A 103 13.89 -17.74 1.58
N GLY A 104 15.17 -17.68 1.16
CA GLY A 104 15.74 -18.60 0.17
C GLY A 104 15.63 -18.17 -1.29
N VAL A 105 15.17 -16.94 -1.58
CA VAL A 105 15.20 -16.36 -2.93
C VAL A 105 16.61 -15.89 -3.27
N LYS A 106 17.07 -16.15 -4.50
CA LYS A 106 18.39 -15.65 -4.95
C LYS A 106 18.45 -14.12 -4.90
N ARG A 107 19.57 -13.58 -4.37
CA ARG A 107 19.82 -12.14 -4.19
C ARG A 107 19.48 -11.25 -5.40
N GLY A 108 19.82 -11.70 -6.61
CA GLY A 108 19.53 -10.95 -7.83
C GLY A 108 18.03 -10.78 -8.08
N VAL A 109 17.27 -11.87 -7.88
CA VAL A 109 15.82 -11.90 -8.04
C VAL A 109 15.13 -11.10 -6.94
N ALA A 110 15.51 -11.30 -5.67
CA ALA A 110 14.97 -10.55 -4.54
C ALA A 110 15.07 -9.02 -4.75
N ARG A 111 16.25 -8.53 -5.15
CA ARG A 111 16.46 -7.10 -5.44
C ARG A 111 15.60 -6.59 -6.59
N ARG A 112 15.45 -7.38 -7.66
CA ARG A 112 14.66 -6.99 -8.83
C ARG A 112 13.16 -6.98 -8.51
N TYR A 113 12.72 -7.98 -7.75
CA TYR A 113 11.34 -8.18 -7.35
C TYR A 113 10.80 -7.04 -6.48
N VAL A 114 11.61 -6.44 -5.60
CA VAL A 114 11.18 -5.27 -4.82
C VAL A 114 11.27 -3.98 -5.64
N ARG A 115 12.38 -3.76 -6.36
CA ARG A 115 12.61 -2.49 -7.08
C ARG A 115 11.59 -2.23 -8.19
N ASP A 116 11.21 -3.26 -8.93
CA ASP A 116 10.45 -3.06 -10.17
C ASP A 116 8.93 -2.92 -9.94
N ILE A 117 8.46 -3.00 -8.67
CA ILE A 117 7.04 -2.87 -8.32
C ILE A 117 6.45 -1.55 -8.82
N GLY A 118 7.13 -0.42 -8.55
CA GLY A 118 6.63 0.90 -8.97
C GLY A 118 6.47 1.02 -10.49
N ARG A 119 7.42 0.46 -11.24
CA ARG A 119 7.36 0.43 -12.71
C ARG A 119 6.18 -0.41 -13.21
N TRP A 120 5.97 -1.58 -12.61
CA TRP A 120 4.84 -2.43 -12.99
C TRP A 120 3.50 -1.76 -12.65
N ALA A 121 3.37 -1.14 -11.48
CA ALA A 121 2.15 -0.46 -11.07
C ALA A 121 1.75 0.65 -12.06
N GLU A 122 2.69 1.46 -12.53
CA GLU A 122 2.44 2.49 -13.53
C GLU A 122 1.96 1.92 -14.88
N LEU A 123 2.59 0.82 -15.32
CA LEU A 123 2.17 0.11 -16.54
C LEU A 123 0.78 -0.50 -16.39
N HIS A 124 0.49 -1.12 -15.24
CA HIS A 124 -0.77 -1.81 -14.97
C HIS A 124 -1.95 -0.85 -14.89
N LYS A 125 -1.74 0.34 -14.31
CA LYS A 125 -2.71 1.45 -14.36
C LYS A 125 -3.03 1.85 -15.79
N SER A 126 -1.99 2.04 -16.61
CA SER A 126 -2.14 2.50 -17.99
C SER A 126 -2.91 1.49 -18.85
N THR A 127 -2.74 0.19 -18.62
CA THR A 127 -3.51 -0.85 -19.31
C THR A 127 -4.95 -0.91 -18.84
N CYS A 128 -5.20 -0.83 -17.52
CA CYS A 128 -6.55 -0.89 -16.95
C CYS A 128 -7.42 0.30 -17.36
N ASN A 129 -6.86 1.50 -17.49
CA ASN A 129 -7.61 2.67 -17.95
C ASN A 129 -8.11 2.51 -19.39
N ARG A 130 -7.29 1.96 -20.28
CA ARG A 130 -7.65 1.75 -21.69
C ARG A 130 -8.79 0.75 -21.88
N GLU A 131 -8.83 -0.28 -21.05
CA GLU A 131 -9.86 -1.33 -21.10
C GLU A 131 -11.22 -0.83 -20.58
N GLN A 132 -11.24 0.20 -19.74
CA GLN A 132 -12.48 0.82 -19.23
C GLN A 132 -13.11 1.82 -20.22
N GLU A 133 -12.34 2.28 -21.22
CA GLU A 133 -12.79 3.24 -22.24
C GLU A 133 -13.22 2.58 -23.57
N SER A 134 -13.12 1.25 -23.69
CA SER A 134 -13.48 0.48 -24.90
C SER A 134 -14.79 -0.30 -24.73
#